data_AF-A0A210Q5Z6-F1
#
_entry.id   AF-A0A210Q5Z6-F1
#
_cell.length_a   1.000
_cell.length_b   1.000
_cell.length_c   1.000
_cell.angle_alpha   90.00
_cell.angle_beta   90.00
_cell.angle_gamma   90.00
#
_symmetry.space_group_name_H-M   'P 1'
#
loop_
_entity.id
_entity.type
_entity.pdbx_description
1 polymer ?
#
loop_
_entity_poly.entity_id
_entity_poly.type
_entity_poly.pdbx_seq_one_letter_code
_entity_poly.pdbx_strand_id
1 'polypeptide(L)'
;MGGKGSTHVFPKDEHWSTYKIDGIKGLEEHKNSLARDGLKDPWIRNEVWRFREVLPTSRFGYMRVIGYAAVVATVMVLVRNNVAPRDKHNQPYLL
;
A
#
# COMPACT_ATOMS: atom_id res chain seq x y z
N MET A 1 -22.60 0.31 1.91
CA MET A 1 -22.20 1.48 2.70
C MET A 1 -21.06 1.06 3.62
N GLY A 2 -19.81 1.43 3.32
CA GLY A 2 -18.65 0.90 4.04
C GLY A 2 -17.43 1.79 3.86
N GLY A 3 -17.54 3.04 4.33
CA GLY A 3 -16.41 3.96 4.40
C GLY A 3 -15.48 3.53 5.51
N LYS A 4 -14.31 2.99 5.14
CA LYS A 4 -13.16 2.87 6.05
C LYS A 4 -12.68 4.29 6.35
N GLY A 5 -13.24 4.89 7.40
CA GLY A 5 -12.65 6.08 8.00
C GLY A 5 -11.26 5.69 8.53
N SER A 6 -10.23 6.30 7.97
CA SER A 6 -8.89 6.29 8.54
C SER A 6 -8.97 6.89 9.94
N THR A 7 -8.99 6.05 10.97
CA THR A 7 -8.84 6.49 12.35
C THR A 7 -7.46 7.14 12.48
N HIS A 8 -7.43 8.48 12.46
CA HIS A 8 -6.24 9.25 12.83
C HIS A 8 -5.91 8.90 14.28
N VAL A 9 -4.92 8.03 14.46
CA VAL A 9 -4.40 7.70 15.78
C VAL A 9 -3.46 8.83 16.15
N PHE A 10 -3.97 9.80 16.92
CA PHE A 10 -3.10 10.78 17.56
C PHE A 10 -2.12 10.01 18.45
N PRO A 11 -0.80 10.11 18.22
CA PRO A 11 0.17 9.51 19.10
C PRO A 11 -0.04 10.11 20.49
N LYS A 12 -0.50 9.28 21.43
CA LYS A 12 -1.04 9.77 22.71
C LYS A 12 0.02 10.50 23.56
N ASP A 13 1.31 10.28 23.29
CA ASP A 13 2.41 10.72 24.14
C ASP A 13 3.68 11.12 23.35
N GLU A 14 3.56 11.74 22.17
CA GLU A 14 4.73 12.25 21.46
C GLU A 14 5.15 13.64 22.00
N HIS A 15 6.42 13.76 22.40
CA HIS A 15 6.98 15.04 22.83
C HIS A 15 6.90 16.07 21.69
N TRP A 16 6.53 17.31 22.00
CA TRP A 16 6.29 18.38 21.03
C TRP A 16 7.44 18.64 20.06
N SER A 17 8.68 18.33 20.47
CA SER A 17 9.89 18.50 19.67
C SER A 17 9.96 17.57 18.45
N THR A 18 9.13 16.53 18.42
CA THR A 18 9.04 15.55 17.33
C THR A 18 8.35 16.13 16.10
N TYR A 19 7.48 17.13 16.28
CA TYR A 19 6.80 17.81 15.19
C TYR A 19 7.76 18.78 14.48
N LYS A 20 8.56 18.24 13.56
CA LYS A 20 9.44 19.01 12.66
C LYS A 20 8.82 19.10 11.28
N ILE A 21 9.09 20.21 10.62
CA ILE A 21 8.61 20.50 9.25
C ILE A 21 9.46 19.74 8.22
N ASP A 22 10.72 19.49 8.56
CA ASP A 22 11.72 18.92 7.66
C ASP A 22 11.27 17.56 7.10
N GLY A 23 11.33 17.41 5.78
CA GLY A 23 10.91 16.21 5.06
C GLY A 23 9.44 16.18 4.64
N ILE A 24 8.63 17.18 5.03
CA ILE A 24 7.24 17.33 4.59
C ILE A 24 7.18 18.35 3.45
N LYS A 25 7.21 17.86 2.22
CA LYS A 25 7.26 18.69 1.00
C LYS A 25 6.22 19.81 0.98
N GLY A 26 4.97 19.53 1.37
CA GLY A 26 3.90 20.55 1.37
C GLY A 26 4.13 21.69 2.35
N LEU A 27 4.64 21.41 3.55
CA LEU A 27 4.93 22.44 4.56
C LEU A 27 6.24 23.18 4.24
N GLU A 28 7.24 22.51 3.67
CA GLU A 28 8.47 23.15 3.21
C GLU A 28 8.21 24.15 2.08
N GLU A 29 7.36 23.78 1.10
CA GLU A 29 6.93 24.68 0.03
C GLU A 29 6.17 25.89 0.59
N HIS A 30 5.26 25.68 1.54
CA HIS A 30 4.53 26.77 2.19
C HIS A 30 5.46 27.73 2.94
N LYS A 31 6.40 27.20 3.74
CA LYS A 31 7.43 27.98 4.42
C LYS A 31 8.26 28.81 3.44
N ASN A 32 8.69 28.19 2.34
CA ASN A 32 9.50 28.86 1.32
C ASN A 32 8.72 29.94 0.59
N SER A 33 7.43 29.70 0.29
CA SER A 33 6.55 30.70 -0.32
C SER A 33 6.42 31.93 0.57
N LEU A 34 6.10 31.75 1.85
CA LEU A 34 5.99 32.86 2.80
C LEU A 34 7.32 33.60 2.98
N ALA A 35 8.44 32.87 3.03
CA ALA A 35 9.75 33.48 3.15
C ALA A 35 10.12 34.37 1.95
N ARG A 36 9.64 34.04 0.73
CA ARG A 36 9.81 34.90 -0.46
C ARG A 36 9.09 36.23 -0.32
N ASP A 37 7.97 36.24 0.40
CA ASP A 37 7.20 37.44 0.71
C ASP A 37 7.71 38.16 1.97
N GLY A 38 8.76 37.63 2.63
CA GLY A 38 9.29 38.15 3.88
C GLY A 38 8.45 37.81 5.12
N LEU A 39 7.48 36.90 4.99
CA LEU A 39 6.59 36.46 6.06
C LEU A 39 7.07 35.14 6.67
N LYS A 40 6.72 34.93 7.95
CA LYS A 40 6.95 33.68 8.67
C LYS A 40 5.68 33.28 9.40
N ASP A 41 5.18 32.08 9.10
CA ASP A 41 4.05 31.52 9.83
C ASP A 41 4.51 30.92 11.18
N PRO A 42 4.01 31.40 12.33
CA PRO A 42 4.32 30.81 13.63
C PRO A 42 3.61 29.47 13.89
N TRP A 43 2.53 29.15 13.16
CA TRP A 43 1.68 27.97 13.39
C TRP A 43 2.00 26.78 12.49
N ILE A 44 2.90 26.92 11.52
CA ILE A 44 3.27 25.87 10.56
C ILE A 44 3.68 24.54 11.22
N ARG A 45 4.22 24.57 12.44
CA ARG A 45 4.55 23.36 13.21
C ARG A 45 3.31 22.59 13.67
N ASN A 46 2.23 23.31 13.98
CA ASN A 46 0.96 22.72 14.37
C ASN A 46 0.32 21.95 13.22
N GLU A 47 0.66 22.22 11.97
CA GLU A 47 0.08 21.49 10.83
C GLU A 47 0.78 20.15 10.54
N VAL A 48 1.94 19.90 11.15
CA VAL A 48 2.78 18.72 10.91
C VAL A 48 2.03 17.41 11.13
N TRP A 49 1.15 17.32 12.14
CA TRP A 49 0.41 16.10 12.43
C TRP A 49 -0.47 15.65 11.26
N ARG A 50 -1.03 16.60 10.50
CA ARG A 50 -1.91 16.30 9.36
C ARG A 50 -1.16 15.65 8.19
N PHE A 51 0.10 16.02 8.00
CA PHE A 51 0.92 15.54 6.89
C PHE A 51 1.78 14.32 7.24
N ARG A 52 1.98 14.05 8.53
CA ARG A 52 2.73 12.87 9.02
C ARG A 52 2.02 11.53 8.70
N GLU A 53 0.71 11.56 8.46
CA GLU A 53 -0.11 10.35 8.32
C GLU A 53 -0.14 9.74 6.91
N VAL A 54 0.61 10.28 5.95
CA VAL A 54 0.56 9.79 4.56
C VAL A 54 1.57 8.67 4.31
N LEU A 55 1.42 7.53 4.97
CA LEU A 55 2.02 6.28 4.49
C LEU A 55 1.11 5.06 4.70
N PRO A 56 0.15 4.85 3.77
CA PRO A 56 -0.18 3.50 3.30
C PRO A 56 0.32 3.36 1.87
N THR A 57 1.61 3.63 1.62
CA THR A 57 2.23 3.28 0.34
C THR A 57 2.54 1.77 0.32
N SER A 58 1.52 0.93 0.49
CA SER A 58 1.67 -0.50 0.21
C SER A 58 1.45 -0.72 -1.28
N ARG A 59 2.48 -0.36 -2.06
CA ARG A 59 2.62 -0.74 -3.49
C ARG A 59 2.58 -2.26 -3.68
N PHE A 60 2.76 -2.98 -2.57
CA PHE A 60 2.82 -4.44 -2.48
C PHE A 60 1.48 -5.10 -2.13
N GLY A 61 0.41 -4.34 -1.84
CA GLY A 61 -0.91 -4.94 -1.56
C GLY A 61 -1.44 -5.76 -2.74
N TYR A 62 -1.28 -5.24 -3.95
CA TYR A 62 -1.68 -5.91 -5.19
C TYR A 62 -0.78 -7.11 -5.53
N MET A 63 0.54 -7.00 -5.29
CA MET A 63 1.51 -8.07 -5.49
C MET A 63 1.23 -9.29 -4.61
N ARG A 64 0.69 -9.10 -3.39
CA ARG A 64 0.29 -10.21 -2.51
C ARG A 64 -0.87 -11.02 -3.08
N VAL A 65 -1.89 -10.37 -3.64
CA VAL A 65 -3.07 -11.06 -4.21
C VAL A 65 -2.68 -11.85 -5.46
N ILE A 66 -1.88 -11.26 -6.34
CA ILE A 66 -1.36 -11.97 -7.53
C ILE A 66 -0.49 -13.16 -7.12
N GLY A 67 0.39 -12.98 -6.13
CA GLY A 67 1.24 -14.06 -5.62
C GLY A 67 0.44 -15.26 -5.14
N TYR A 68 -0.61 -15.05 -4.34
CA TYR A 68 -1.47 -16.14 -3.88
C TYR A 68 -2.23 -16.82 -5.02
N ALA A 69 -2.79 -16.06 -5.96
CA ALA A 69 -3.51 -16.62 -7.11
C ALA A 69 -2.61 -17.47 -8.01
N ALA A 70 -1.37 -17.03 -8.25
CA ALA A 70 -0.39 -17.78 -9.04
C ALA A 70 -0.03 -19.11 -8.37
N VAL A 71 0.25 -19.12 -7.05
CA VAL A 71 0.57 -20.34 -6.30
C VAL A 71 -0.60 -21.33 -6.34
N VAL A 72 -1.83 -20.87 -6.11
CA VAL A 72 -3.03 -21.73 -6.15
C VAL A 72 -3.24 -22.33 -7.55
N ALA A 73 -3.11 -21.53 -8.61
CA ALA A 73 -3.25 -22.00 -9.98
C ALA A 73 -2.17 -23.04 -10.32
N THR A 74 -0.91 -22.82 -9.92
CA THR A 74 0.18 -23.77 -10.13
C THR A 74 -0.08 -25.10 -9.42
N VAL A 75 -0.50 -25.07 -8.15
CA VAL A 75 -0.84 -26.29 -7.40
C VAL A 75 -2.01 -27.02 -8.05
N MET A 76 -3.06 -26.31 -8.49
CA MET A 76 -4.22 -26.92 -9.15
C MET A 76 -3.84 -27.62 -10.47
N VAL A 77 -2.97 -27.02 -11.28
CA VAL A 77 -2.46 -27.62 -12.52
C VAL A 77 -1.62 -28.86 -12.22
N LEU A 78 -0.74 -28.80 -11.21
CA LEU A 78 0.08 -29.95 -10.82
C LEU A 78 -0.79 -31.11 -10.29
N VAL A 79 -1.79 -30.84 -9.47
CA VAL A 79 -2.72 -31.86 -8.98
C VAL A 79 -3.51 -32.47 -10.14
N ARG A 80 -4.06 -31.67 -11.06
CA ARG A 80 -4.77 -32.18 -12.25
C ARG A 80 -3.88 -33.10 -13.09
N ASN A 81 -2.63 -32.71 -13.31
CA ASN A 81 -1.71 -33.47 -14.14
C ASN A 81 -1.21 -34.76 -13.48
N ASN A 82 -1.21 -34.84 -12.15
CA ASN A 82 -0.77 -36.02 -11.40
C ASN A 82 -1.92 -36.93 -10.94
N VAL A 83 -3.18 -36.45 -10.96
CA VAL A 83 -4.35 -37.21 -10.46
C VAL A 83 -5.30 -37.64 -11.60
N ALA A 84 -5.34 -36.96 -12.74
CA ALA A 84 -6.24 -37.34 -13.83
C ALA A 84 -5.75 -38.63 -14.52
N PRO A 85 -6.54 -39.73 -14.50
CA PRO A 85 -6.21 -40.90 -15.31
C PRO A 85 -6.32 -40.51 -16.80
N ARG A 86 -5.25 -40.72 -17.58
CA ARG A 86 -5.27 -40.58 -19.04
C ARG A 86 -6.24 -41.60 -19.63
N ASP A 87 -7.41 -41.16 -20.08
CA ASP A 87 -8.35 -41.95 -20.85
C ASP A 87 -7.78 -42.21 -22.26
N LYS A 88 -7.26 -43.41 -22.47
CA LYS A 88 -6.78 -43.86 -23.78
C LYS A 88 -7.95 -44.43 -24.59
N HIS A 89 -8.82 -43.58 -25.13
CA HIS A 89 -9.81 -44.00 -26.12
C HIS A 89 -9.44 -43.48 -27.51
N ASN A 90 -8.43 -44.11 -28.15
CA ASN A 90 -8.39 -44.23 -29.60
C ASN A 90 -7.38 -45.31 -30.03
N GLN A 91 -7.86 -46.49 -30.42
CA GLN A 91 -7.14 -47.40 -31.30
C GLN A 91 -8.15 -47.84 -32.37
N PRO A 92 -8.06 -47.33 -33.61
CA PRO A 92 -8.91 -47.82 -34.70
C PRO A 92 -8.51 -49.25 -35.07
N TYR A 93 -9.53 -50.11 -35.15
CA TYR A 93 -9.62 -51.47 -35.70
C TYR A 93 -8.38 -52.01 -36.46
N LEU A 94 -7.87 -53.17 -36.01
CA LEU A 94 -7.07 -54.09 -36.83
C LEU A 94 -7.76 -55.46 -36.79
N LEU A 95 -8.45 -55.78 -37.89
CA LEU A 95 -8.77 -57.14 -38.34
C LEU A 95 -7.78 -57.51 -39.44
#